data_AF-A0AAD9QFD7-F1
#
_entry.id   AF-A0AAD9QFD7-F1
#
_cell.length_a   1.000
_cell.length_b   1.000
_cell.length_c   1.000
_cell.angle_alpha   90.00
_cell.angle_beta   90.00
_cell.angle_gamma   90.00
#
_symmetry.space_group_name_H-M   'P 1'
#
loop_
_entity.id
_entity.type
_entity.pdbx_description
1 polymer ?
#
loop_
_entity_poly.entity_id
_entity_poly.type
_entity_poly.pdbx_seq_one_letter_code
_entity_poly.pdbx_strand_id
1 'polypeptide(L)'
;MEMYFRGVIICLLLALWSRDMHAFQDGQPMRFETPKMNEEEQHSIHTPTSFEMTCDACTAIAYQMSKALKKAESKKPSLKGKPLPESEIIDLFETVCGEKIWDSYGLKAVNGVNRLSGDGLEAKDVPGMMQGGGKWPGRLSRKCENMVGDIGEEELYSEYRKTKDLYNFLCIEYTKDCAKKDKEEL
;
A
#
# COMPACT_ATOMS: atom_id res chain seq x y z
N MET A 1 -56.24 -17.72 -6.89
CA MET A 1 -57.03 -18.96 -6.86
C MET A 1 -56.69 -19.70 -8.13
N GLU A 2 -56.04 -20.86 -8.16
CA GLU A 2 -55.72 -21.85 -7.13
C GLU A 2 -54.51 -22.69 -7.57
N MET A 3 -53.68 -23.04 -6.58
CA MET A 3 -53.09 -24.36 -6.26
C MET A 3 -52.36 -25.14 -7.37
N TYR A 4 -51.04 -25.35 -7.29
CA TYR A 4 -50.35 -26.34 -6.44
C TYR A 4 -51.01 -27.72 -6.40
N PHE A 5 -50.46 -28.72 -7.12
CA PHE A 5 -49.89 -29.97 -6.57
C PHE A 5 -49.68 -31.03 -7.67
N ARG A 6 -48.73 -31.96 -7.41
CA ARG A 6 -48.29 -33.15 -8.16
C ARG A 6 -47.02 -32.90 -8.98
N GLY A 7 -45.81 -32.99 -8.42
CA GLY A 7 -45.37 -33.85 -7.34
C GLY A 7 -45.03 -35.25 -7.87
N VAL A 8 -43.74 -35.59 -7.77
CA VAL A 8 -43.18 -36.96 -7.74
C VAL A 8 -42.89 -37.67 -9.08
N ILE A 9 -42.18 -37.09 -10.06
CA ILE A 9 -41.53 -37.90 -11.13
C ILE A 9 -40.10 -37.46 -11.54
N ILE A 10 -39.52 -36.36 -11.02
CA ILE A 10 -38.20 -35.89 -11.50
C ILE A 10 -37.18 -35.76 -10.34
N CYS A 11 -36.98 -36.84 -9.58
CA CYS A 11 -35.90 -36.94 -8.58
C CYS A 11 -34.91 -38.08 -8.85
N LEU A 12 -34.96 -38.75 -10.01
CA LEU A 12 -34.09 -39.88 -10.34
C LEU A 12 -33.09 -39.61 -11.48
N LEU A 13 -32.86 -38.35 -11.87
CA LEU A 13 -31.86 -37.96 -12.89
C LEU A 13 -30.92 -36.83 -12.44
N LEU A 14 -30.64 -36.71 -11.13
CA LEU A 14 -29.63 -35.77 -10.59
C LEU A 14 -28.70 -36.47 -9.58
N ALA A 15 -28.40 -37.75 -9.78
CA ALA A 15 -27.53 -38.54 -8.89
C ALA A 15 -26.10 -38.75 -9.43
N LEU A 16 -25.70 -38.00 -10.46
CA LEU A 16 -24.34 -38.01 -11.00
C LEU A 16 -24.03 -36.58 -11.42
N TRP A 17 -23.44 -35.80 -10.51
CA TRP A 17 -22.51 -34.66 -10.71
C TRP A 17 -22.23 -33.93 -9.37
N SER A 18 -22.32 -34.62 -8.24
CA SER A 18 -21.62 -34.21 -7.02
C SER A 18 -20.19 -34.74 -7.10
N ARG A 19 -19.38 -34.12 -7.97
CA ARG A 19 -17.93 -34.21 -7.81
C ARG A 19 -17.54 -33.21 -6.73
N ASP A 20 -17.35 -33.73 -5.54
CA ASP A 20 -16.47 -33.16 -4.53
C ASP A 20 -15.22 -32.60 -5.19
N MET A 21 -15.13 -31.27 -5.28
CA MET A 21 -13.87 -30.58 -5.45
C MET A 21 -13.58 -29.90 -4.12
N HIS A 22 -13.28 -30.73 -3.11
CA HIS A 22 -12.41 -30.32 -2.02
C HIS A 22 -11.08 -29.93 -2.67
N ALA A 23 -10.93 -28.65 -3.01
CA ALA A 23 -9.63 -28.08 -3.27
C ALA A 23 -8.84 -28.21 -1.96
N PHE A 24 -8.05 -29.28 -1.88
CA PHE A 24 -7.01 -29.43 -0.87
C PHE A 24 -6.01 -28.31 -1.13
N GLN A 25 -6.13 -27.21 -0.39
CA GLN A 25 -5.04 -26.27 -0.26
C GLN A 25 -3.94 -27.04 0.46
N ASP A 26 -2.89 -27.42 -0.28
CA ASP A 26 -1.62 -27.85 0.28
C ASP A 26 -1.15 -26.74 1.23
N GLY A 27 -1.45 -26.90 2.51
CA GLY A 27 -0.98 -26.03 3.57
C GLY A 27 0.52 -26.25 3.72
N GLN A 28 1.31 -25.54 2.93
CA GLN A 28 2.74 -25.44 3.22
C GLN A 28 2.89 -24.92 4.65
N PRO A 29 3.77 -25.50 5.47
CA PRO A 29 3.97 -25.06 6.84
C PRO A 29 4.41 -23.60 6.82
N MET A 30 3.53 -22.72 7.28
CA MET A 30 3.74 -21.29 7.35
C MET A 30 4.87 -21.02 8.35
N ARG A 31 6.08 -20.79 7.83
CA ARG A 31 7.21 -20.36 8.65
C ARG A 31 7.07 -18.87 8.90
N PHE A 32 6.56 -18.54 10.09
CA PHE A 32 6.57 -17.16 10.58
C PHE A 32 7.99 -16.80 10.99
N GLU A 33 8.72 -16.18 10.07
CA GLU A 33 10.02 -15.59 10.37
C GLU A 33 9.83 -14.23 11.04
N THR A 34 10.47 -14.04 12.19
CA THR A 34 10.56 -12.71 12.79
C THR A 34 11.55 -11.87 11.99
N PRO A 35 11.21 -10.62 11.62
CA PRO A 35 12.14 -9.72 10.97
C PRO A 35 13.41 -9.55 11.81
N LYS A 36 14.57 -9.82 11.22
CA LYS A 36 15.87 -9.60 11.88
C LYS A 36 16.41 -8.27 11.42
N MET A 37 16.42 -7.29 12.33
CA MET A 37 16.85 -5.94 12.02
C MET A 37 18.38 -5.82 12.04
N ASN A 38 18.96 -5.14 11.07
CA ASN A 38 20.37 -4.73 11.10
C ASN A 38 20.58 -3.46 11.95
N GLU A 39 21.83 -3.03 12.13
CA GLU A 39 22.20 -1.85 12.92
C GLU A 39 21.45 -0.56 12.50
N GLU A 40 21.36 -0.32 11.19
CA GLU A 40 20.67 0.85 10.64
C GLU A 40 19.17 0.79 10.95
N GLU A 41 18.54 -0.36 10.69
CA GLU A 41 17.13 -0.58 10.95
C GLU A 41 16.79 -0.44 12.42
N GLN A 42 17.68 -0.81 13.35
CA GLN A 42 17.48 -0.67 14.79
C GLN A 42 17.66 0.78 15.26
N HIS A 43 18.72 1.46 14.81
CA HIS A 43 19.18 2.69 15.44
C HIS A 43 18.86 3.96 14.65
N SER A 44 18.81 3.91 13.32
CA SER A 44 18.56 5.10 12.50
C SER A 44 17.18 5.71 12.74
N ILE A 45 17.07 7.03 12.67
CA ILE A 45 15.79 7.75 12.68
C ILE A 45 15.22 7.91 11.26
N HIS A 46 16.00 7.57 10.23
CA HIS A 46 15.61 7.64 8.82
C HIS A 46 15.15 6.28 8.31
N THR A 47 14.45 6.26 7.19
CA THR A 47 14.18 5.02 6.44
C THR A 47 15.51 4.36 6.07
N PRO A 48 15.68 3.03 6.25
CA PRO A 48 16.90 2.33 5.87
C PRO A 48 17.25 2.54 4.40
N THR A 49 18.55 2.48 4.09
CA THR A 49 19.10 2.79 2.76
C THR A 49 19.09 1.62 1.77
N SER A 50 18.68 0.42 2.19
CA SER A 50 18.53 -0.71 1.25
C SER A 50 17.46 -0.39 0.20
N PHE A 51 17.71 -0.83 -1.03
CA PHE A 51 16.83 -0.55 -2.18
C PHE A 51 15.38 -0.96 -1.91
N GLU A 52 15.18 -2.14 -1.32
CA GLU A 52 13.85 -2.65 -0.98
C GLU A 52 13.13 -1.71 -0.02
N MET A 53 13.81 -1.23 1.02
CA MET A 53 13.21 -0.39 2.05
C MET A 53 12.97 1.04 1.57
N THR A 54 13.89 1.61 0.79
CA THR A 54 13.70 2.94 0.21
C THR A 54 12.55 2.94 -0.78
N CYS A 55 12.49 1.93 -1.66
CA CYS A 55 11.43 1.81 -2.65
C CYS A 55 10.07 1.55 -1.98
N ASP A 56 10.00 0.63 -1.01
CA ASP A 56 8.75 0.37 -0.29
C ASP A 56 8.27 1.62 0.46
N ALA A 57 9.17 2.38 1.11
CA ALA A 57 8.80 3.61 1.80
C ALA A 57 8.24 4.67 0.84
N CYS A 58 8.88 4.88 -0.31
CA CYS A 58 8.36 5.79 -1.32
C CYS A 58 6.99 5.34 -1.86
N THR A 59 6.86 4.04 -2.16
CA THR A 59 5.62 3.45 -2.66
C THR A 59 4.47 3.66 -1.68
N ALA A 60 4.70 3.45 -0.38
CA ALA A 60 3.71 3.70 0.66
C ALA A 60 3.26 5.16 0.70
N ILE A 61 4.20 6.10 0.61
CA ILE A 61 3.93 7.53 0.63
C ILE A 61 3.11 7.94 -0.59
N ALA A 62 3.57 7.56 -1.79
CA ALA A 62 2.87 7.84 -3.04
C ALA A 62 1.44 7.28 -3.04
N TYR A 63 1.27 6.06 -2.52
CA TYR A 63 -0.04 5.42 -2.39
C TYR A 63 -0.96 6.22 -1.44
N GLN A 64 -0.50 6.56 -0.23
CA GLN A 64 -1.35 7.26 0.74
C GLN A 64 -1.73 8.67 0.28
N MET A 65 -0.79 9.41 -0.32
CA MET A 65 -1.07 10.71 -0.93
C MET A 65 -2.12 10.60 -2.04
N SER A 66 -1.92 9.67 -2.99
CA SER A 66 -2.85 9.45 -4.11
C SER A 66 -4.23 9.02 -3.62
N LYS A 67 -4.28 8.12 -2.63
CA LYS A 67 -5.53 7.65 -1.99
C LYS A 67 -6.28 8.78 -1.30
N ALA A 68 -5.56 9.64 -0.57
CA ALA A 68 -6.15 10.78 0.12
C ALA A 68 -6.71 11.81 -0.86
N LEU A 69 -5.94 12.17 -1.89
CA LEU A 69 -6.38 13.10 -2.96
C LEU A 69 -7.60 12.56 -3.70
N LYS A 70 -7.59 11.28 -4.09
CA LYS A 70 -8.74 10.61 -4.70
C LYS A 70 -9.97 10.67 -3.81
N LYS A 71 -9.79 10.43 -2.51
CA LYS A 71 -10.88 10.50 -1.52
C LYS A 71 -11.40 11.93 -1.39
N ALA A 72 -10.54 12.94 -1.35
CA ALA A 72 -10.93 14.35 -1.26
C ALA A 72 -11.71 14.81 -2.50
N GLU A 73 -11.21 14.50 -3.71
CA GLU A 73 -11.92 14.81 -4.97
C GLU A 73 -13.31 14.13 -5.00
N SER A 74 -13.41 12.86 -4.59
CA SER A 74 -14.69 12.13 -4.60
C SER A 74 -15.74 12.69 -3.65
N LYS A 75 -15.32 13.37 -2.58
CA LYS A 75 -16.22 14.06 -1.64
C LYS A 75 -16.76 15.39 -2.17
N LYS A 76 -16.26 15.87 -3.32
CA LYS A 76 -16.62 17.18 -3.89
C LYS A 76 -17.13 17.09 -5.32
N PRO A 77 -18.24 16.36 -5.57
CA PRO A 77 -18.83 16.28 -6.90
C PRO A 77 -19.28 17.65 -7.43
N SER A 78 -19.55 18.61 -6.55
CA SER A 78 -19.89 20.00 -6.90
C SER A 78 -18.78 20.74 -7.65
N LEU A 79 -17.51 20.33 -7.50
CA LEU A 79 -16.39 20.94 -8.22
C LEU A 79 -16.40 20.58 -9.72
N LYS A 80 -17.13 19.55 -10.15
CA LYS A 80 -17.27 19.15 -11.57
C LYS A 80 -15.91 19.03 -12.28
N GLY A 81 -14.91 18.46 -11.61
CA GLY A 81 -13.55 18.29 -12.13
C GLY A 81 -12.63 19.51 -11.99
N LYS A 82 -13.11 20.61 -11.39
CA LYS A 82 -12.23 21.72 -10.96
C LYS A 82 -11.29 21.26 -9.83
N PRO A 83 -10.09 21.84 -9.73
CA PRO A 83 -9.15 21.54 -8.65
C PRO A 83 -9.73 21.83 -7.25
N LEU A 84 -9.22 21.11 -6.25
CA LEU A 84 -9.47 21.39 -4.83
C LEU A 84 -8.92 22.79 -4.49
N PRO A 85 -9.53 23.50 -3.52
CA PRO A 85 -8.95 24.72 -2.97
C PRO A 85 -7.56 24.47 -2.36
N GLU A 86 -6.65 25.42 -2.51
CA GLU A 86 -5.28 25.36 -1.98
C GLU A 86 -5.23 24.96 -0.50
N SER A 87 -6.06 25.60 0.34
CA SER A 87 -6.15 25.30 1.77
C SER A 87 -6.47 23.82 2.05
N GLU A 88 -7.30 23.19 1.22
CA GLU A 88 -7.63 21.77 1.38
C GLU A 88 -6.51 20.85 0.91
N ILE A 89 -5.71 21.30 -0.05
CA ILE A 89 -4.55 20.56 -0.52
C ILE A 89 -3.49 20.54 0.60
N ILE A 90 -3.23 21.70 1.22
CA ILE A 90 -2.31 21.84 2.36
C ILE A 90 -2.75 20.96 3.54
N ASP A 91 -3.99 21.13 4.02
CA ASP A 91 -4.52 20.34 5.14
C ASP A 91 -4.46 18.83 4.88
N LEU A 92 -4.65 18.43 3.62
CA LEU A 92 -4.60 17.02 3.21
C LEU A 92 -3.18 16.46 3.32
N PHE A 93 -2.17 17.16 2.82
CA PHE A 93 -0.80 16.68 2.91
C PHE A 93 -0.26 16.69 4.34
N GLU A 94 -0.60 17.70 5.16
CA GLU A 94 -0.31 17.67 6.60
C GLU A 94 -0.92 16.43 7.28
N THR A 95 -2.18 16.12 6.94
CA THR A 95 -2.87 14.95 7.50
C THR A 95 -2.26 13.64 7.03
N VAL A 96 -1.95 13.51 5.74
CA VAL A 96 -1.39 12.28 5.15
C VAL A 96 0.01 12.01 5.68
N CYS A 97 0.82 13.05 5.83
CA CYS A 97 2.17 12.90 6.34
C CYS A 97 2.22 12.67 7.85
N GLY A 98 1.19 13.03 8.63
CA GLY A 98 1.20 12.82 10.08
C GLY A 98 1.35 11.36 10.53
N GLU A 99 2.07 11.15 11.64
CA GLU A 99 2.46 9.83 12.18
C GLU A 99 1.32 8.79 12.27
N LYS A 100 0.10 9.23 12.59
CA LYS A 100 -1.06 8.33 12.76
C LYS A 100 -1.42 7.52 11.51
N ILE A 101 -1.16 8.05 10.32
CA ILE A 101 -1.39 7.32 9.06
C ILE A 101 -0.48 6.10 8.97
N TRP A 102 0.71 6.20 9.57
CA TRP A 102 1.80 5.26 9.44
C TRP A 102 1.83 4.19 10.53
N ASP A 103 0.97 4.27 11.56
CA ASP A 103 0.85 3.26 12.63
C ASP A 103 0.49 1.86 12.11
N SER A 104 -0.17 1.80 10.96
CA SER A 104 -0.53 0.54 10.29
C SER A 104 0.60 -0.09 9.48
N TYR A 105 1.75 0.59 9.37
CA TYR A 105 2.92 0.11 8.65
C TYR A 105 3.94 -0.50 9.60
N GLY A 106 4.69 -1.48 9.11
CA GLY A 106 5.70 -2.16 9.90
C GLY A 106 6.62 -3.05 9.08
N LEU A 107 7.59 -3.66 9.75
CA LEU A 107 8.58 -4.53 9.12
C LEU A 107 8.04 -5.95 8.99
N LYS A 108 8.26 -6.60 7.84
CA LYS A 108 7.94 -8.01 7.62
C LYS A 108 9.11 -8.69 6.92
N ALA A 109 9.45 -9.91 7.33
CA ALA A 109 10.40 -10.74 6.61
C ALA A 109 9.68 -11.40 5.43
N VAL A 110 10.15 -11.14 4.21
CA VAL A 110 9.65 -11.75 2.98
C VAL A 110 10.83 -12.41 2.28
N ASN A 111 10.84 -13.74 2.22
CA ASN A 111 11.93 -14.53 1.63
C ASN A 111 13.31 -14.19 2.22
N GLY A 112 13.39 -14.01 3.55
CA GLY A 112 14.64 -13.66 4.25
C GLY A 112 15.09 -12.21 4.11
N VAL A 113 14.32 -11.36 3.42
CA VAL A 113 14.58 -9.92 3.27
C VAL A 113 13.55 -9.11 4.05
N ASN A 114 14.00 -8.13 4.81
CA ASN A 114 13.10 -7.20 5.48
C ASN A 114 12.43 -6.29 4.44
N ARG A 115 11.11 -6.22 4.49
CA ARG A 115 10.25 -5.39 3.64
C ARG A 115 9.32 -4.57 4.50
N LEU A 116 8.93 -3.39 4.02
CA LEU A 116 7.87 -2.64 4.66
C LEU A 116 6.52 -3.23 4.25
N SER A 117 5.61 -3.39 5.21
CA SER A 117 4.29 -3.96 5.03
C SER A 117 3.24 -2.95 5.49
N GLY A 118 2.21 -2.74 4.67
CA GLY A 118 1.12 -1.81 4.92
C GLY A 118 0.32 -1.52 3.66
N ASP A 119 -0.68 -0.66 3.76
CA ASP A 119 -1.54 -0.29 2.62
C ASP A 119 -0.71 0.18 1.40
N GLY A 120 -0.99 -0.38 0.23
CA GLY A 120 -0.27 -0.04 -1.00
C GLY A 120 1.04 -0.80 -1.25
N LEU A 121 1.45 -1.71 -0.35
CA LEU A 121 2.67 -2.50 -0.48
C LEU A 121 2.37 -3.99 -0.67
N GLU A 122 3.11 -4.64 -1.58
CA GLU A 122 2.98 -6.08 -1.87
C GLU A 122 3.19 -6.96 -0.62
N ALA A 123 4.13 -6.56 0.25
CA ALA A 123 4.44 -7.32 1.45
C ALA A 123 3.27 -7.39 2.43
N LYS A 124 2.24 -6.53 2.31
CA LYS A 124 1.02 -6.62 3.12
C LYS A 124 0.32 -7.97 2.95
N ASP A 125 0.20 -8.43 1.71
CA ASP A 125 -0.56 -9.63 1.36
C ASP A 125 0.26 -10.92 1.50
N VAL A 126 1.57 -10.79 1.69
CA VAL A 126 2.45 -11.92 2.02
C VAL A 126 2.14 -12.40 3.44
N PRO A 127 1.81 -13.69 3.65
CA PRO A 127 1.59 -14.20 4.99
C PRO A 127 2.87 -14.15 5.83
N GLY A 128 2.75 -13.72 7.08
CA GLY A 128 3.90 -13.58 7.97
C GLY A 128 3.61 -12.63 9.13
N MET A 129 4.54 -12.58 10.07
CA MET A 129 4.45 -11.66 11.21
C MET A 129 4.95 -10.28 10.77
N MET A 130 4.17 -9.24 11.07
CA MET A 130 4.57 -7.85 10.90
C MET A 130 4.90 -7.24 12.25
N GLN A 131 6.09 -6.64 12.37
CA GLN A 131 6.48 -5.82 13.50
C GLN A 131 6.06 -4.37 13.23
N GLY A 132 4.87 -4.00 13.68
CA GLY A 132 4.33 -2.64 13.60
C GLY A 132 4.90 -1.69 14.67
N GLY A 133 4.66 -0.39 14.51
CA GLY A 133 5.06 0.64 15.46
C GLY A 133 6.58 0.89 15.53
N GLY A 134 7.07 1.26 16.71
CA GLY A 134 8.48 1.60 16.92
C GLY A 134 8.87 2.88 16.16
N LYS A 135 9.92 2.81 15.34
CA LYS A 135 10.41 3.96 14.56
C LYS A 135 9.72 4.13 13.20
N TRP A 136 8.93 3.14 12.75
CA TRP A 136 8.36 3.17 11.40
C TRP A 136 7.40 4.34 11.16
N PRO A 137 6.49 4.68 12.09
CA PRO A 137 5.60 5.82 11.87
C PRO A 137 6.36 7.14 11.68
N GLY A 138 7.30 7.45 12.58
CA GLY A 138 8.12 8.66 12.47
C GLY A 138 9.07 8.67 11.26
N ARG A 139 9.60 7.52 10.83
CA ARG A 139 10.42 7.41 9.61
C ARG A 139 9.64 7.76 8.35
N LEU A 140 8.42 7.24 8.23
CA LEU A 140 7.54 7.48 7.09
C LEU A 140 6.98 8.90 7.10
N SER A 141 6.54 9.39 8.27
CA SER A 141 6.10 10.77 8.49
C SER A 141 7.15 11.75 7.99
N ARG A 142 8.39 11.60 8.46
CA ARG A 142 9.46 12.53 8.10
C ARG A 142 9.88 12.44 6.63
N LYS A 143 9.90 11.24 6.02
CA LYS A 143 10.17 11.12 4.58
C LYS A 143 9.05 11.78 3.75
N CYS A 144 7.79 11.62 4.18
CA CYS A 144 6.64 12.27 3.57
C CYS A 144 6.73 13.80 3.68
N GLU A 145 6.97 14.33 4.88
CA GLU A 145 7.12 15.76 5.16
C GLU A 145 8.28 16.36 4.34
N ASN A 146 9.41 15.67 4.24
CA ASN A 146 10.52 16.12 3.40
C ASN A 146 10.12 16.20 1.93
N MET A 147 9.46 15.17 1.39
CA MET A 147 8.99 15.18 0.00
C MET A 147 8.01 16.34 -0.25
N VAL A 148 7.06 16.57 0.67
CA VAL A 148 6.10 17.66 0.56
C VAL A 148 6.81 19.01 0.64
N GLY A 149 7.72 19.20 1.60
CA GLY A 149 8.45 20.45 1.77
C GLY A 149 9.40 20.76 0.61
N ASP A 150 9.99 19.75 -0.02
CA ASP A 150 10.93 19.94 -1.13
C ASP A 150 10.22 20.17 -2.48
N ILE A 151 9.06 19.54 -2.71
CA ILE A 151 8.31 19.63 -3.98
C ILE A 151 7.24 20.74 -3.93
N GLY A 152 6.55 20.87 -2.81
CA GLY A 152 5.37 21.71 -2.65
C GLY A 152 4.06 20.97 -2.93
N GLU A 153 3.05 21.30 -2.13
CA GLU A 153 1.72 20.69 -2.13
C GLU A 153 0.96 20.92 -3.45
N GLU A 154 1.07 22.12 -4.01
CA GLU A 154 0.43 22.47 -5.28
C GLU A 154 1.01 21.67 -6.46
N GLU A 155 2.34 21.52 -6.51
CA GLU A 155 3.02 20.75 -7.55
C GLU A 155 2.65 19.26 -7.43
N LEU A 156 2.69 18.69 -6.22
CA LEU A 156 2.23 17.32 -5.97
C LEU A 156 0.78 17.12 -6.43
N TYR A 157 -0.12 18.06 -6.11
CA TYR A 157 -1.50 17.96 -6.56
C TYR A 157 -1.64 18.09 -8.08
N SER A 158 -0.86 18.96 -8.71
CA SER A 158 -0.81 19.11 -10.16
C SER A 158 -0.39 17.81 -10.84
N GLU A 159 0.68 17.16 -10.37
CA GLU A 159 1.14 15.88 -10.91
C GLU A 159 0.10 14.78 -10.70
N TYR A 160 -0.47 14.67 -9.49
CA TYR A 160 -1.56 13.74 -9.24
C TYR A 160 -2.75 13.98 -10.18
N ARG A 161 -3.11 15.22 -10.51
CA ARG A 161 -4.24 15.47 -11.41
C ARG A 161 -3.99 15.00 -12.84
N LYS A 162 -2.72 14.94 -13.29
CA LYS A 162 -2.35 14.46 -14.63
C LYS A 162 -2.47 12.94 -14.73
N THR A 163 -2.01 12.21 -13.72
CA THR A 163 -1.84 10.75 -13.77
C THR A 163 -2.84 9.97 -12.91
N LYS A 164 -3.45 10.63 -11.92
CA LYS A 164 -4.24 10.05 -10.83
C LYS A 164 -3.47 9.06 -9.94
N ASP A 165 -2.14 9.13 -9.99
CA ASP A 165 -1.21 8.32 -9.21
C ASP A 165 0.15 9.02 -9.12
N LEU A 166 0.70 9.16 -7.91
CA LEU A 166 1.98 9.82 -7.66
C LEU A 166 3.19 8.89 -7.72
N TYR A 167 3.02 7.57 -7.88
CA TYR A 167 4.12 6.62 -7.81
C TYR A 167 5.25 6.91 -8.79
N ASN A 168 4.93 7.11 -10.08
CA ASN A 168 5.97 7.35 -11.09
C ASN A 168 6.71 8.67 -10.82
N PHE A 169 5.96 9.75 -10.57
CA PHE A 169 6.54 11.05 -10.28
C PHE A 169 7.45 11.01 -9.04
N LEU A 170 6.95 10.49 -7.91
CA LEU A 170 7.70 10.47 -6.67
C LEU A 170 8.85 9.47 -6.70
N CYS A 171 8.59 8.22 -7.07
CA CYS A 171 9.49 7.11 -6.78
C CYS A 171 10.43 6.73 -7.93
N ILE A 172 10.08 7.10 -9.16
CA ILE A 172 10.90 6.83 -10.35
C ILE A 172 11.61 8.10 -10.83
N GLU A 173 10.91 9.23 -10.87
CA GLU A 173 11.45 10.47 -11.45
C GLU A 173 12.15 11.35 -10.41
N TYR A 174 11.46 11.65 -9.30
CA TYR A 174 11.92 12.61 -8.30
C TYR A 174 12.95 12.01 -7.32
N THR A 175 12.54 11.08 -6.45
CA THR A 175 13.47 10.48 -5.47
C THR A 175 14.35 9.40 -6.06
N LYS A 176 13.87 8.74 -7.11
CA LYS A 176 14.52 7.57 -7.73
C LYS A 176 14.72 6.41 -6.74
N ASP A 177 13.96 6.38 -5.65
CA ASP A 177 14.03 5.33 -4.63
C ASP A 177 13.74 3.94 -5.20
N CYS A 178 12.96 3.87 -6.29
CA CYS A 178 12.62 2.64 -7.00
C CYS A 178 13.34 2.49 -8.36
N ALA A 179 14.28 3.39 -8.70
CA ALA A 179 15.10 3.24 -9.89
C ALA A 179 16.29 2.33 -9.57
N LYS A 180 16.30 1.11 -10.11
CA LYS A 180 17.48 0.23 -9.99
C LYS A 180 18.66 0.92 -10.67
N LYS A 181 19.74 1.15 -9.92
CA LYS A 181 21.00 1.55 -10.52
C LYS A 181 21.57 0.33 -11.21
N ASP A 182 21.75 0.40 -12.52
CA ASP A 182 22.57 -0.57 -13.22
C ASP A 182 23.95 -0.55 -12.56
N LYS A 183 24.43 -1.72 -12.13
CA LYS A 183 25.79 -1.84 -11.64
C LYS A 183 26.70 -1.51 -12.83
N GLU A 184 27.29 -0.33 -12.85
CA GLU A 184 28.55 -0.15 -13.56
C GLU A 184 29.56 -1.06 -12.85
N GLU A 185 29.76 -2.25 -13.42
CA GLU A 185 30.87 -3.12 -13.09
C GLU A 185 32.17 -2.35 -13.35
N LEU A 186 32.91 -2.07 -12.27
CA LEU A 186 34.21 -1.40 -12.30
C LEU A 186 35.24 -2.29 -11.60
#